data_AF-A0A1V3IJ24-F1
#
_entry.id   AF-A0A1V3IJ24-F1
#
_cell.length_a   1.000
_cell.length_b   1.000
_cell.length_c   1.000
_cell.angle_alpha   90.00
_cell.angle_beta   90.00
_cell.angle_gamma   90.00
#
_symmetry.space_group_name_H-M   'P 1'
#
loop_
_entity.id
_entity.type
_entity.pdbx_description
1 polymer ?
#
loop_
_entity_poly.entity_id
_entity_poly.type
_entity_poly.pdbx_seq_one_letter_code
_entity_poly.pdbx_strand_id
1 'polypeptide(L)'
;MTALSQADFCLPENITPEIFLRDYWQKKPLIIRNGLPEIIGQFEPQDIIELAQNEDATARLVKTFADDDWKVFFSPLTEQDFKHLPQKWSVLVQNLEQWSPELGQLWNKFGFIPQWQRDDIMVSYAPKGGSVGKHYDEYDVFLVQGYGCRRWQLGKWCDSSTEFKPNQPIRIFDDMGDLVIDEVMNPGDILYIPARMAHYGVAEEDCLTFSFGLRYPNLTHLIDGISKGFCHQDPDLNLSEFDLPLRLTQSAQRSGKLADENIQMMKQQLLDKLSHSEAFDQLFKQAVATAVSSRRYELLVSEEMTDPEDVRADLEDGALLCQDNNCKLLYTENPLRIYANGEWLDELNLIETEVLKRLADGESLDWEFLTDLTNETEEPATAMELLLDSVCNWLDDGWVLLDEYV
;
A
#
# COMPACT_ATOMS: atom_id res chain seq x y z
N MET A 1 -23.84 9.90 -8.08
CA MET A 1 -23.10 10.96 -7.35
C MET A 1 -21.67 10.47 -7.27
N THR A 2 -20.68 11.21 -7.77
CA THR A 2 -19.28 10.74 -7.72
C THR A 2 -18.82 10.63 -6.27
N ALA A 3 -18.16 9.53 -5.91
CA ALA A 3 -17.66 9.18 -4.58
C ALA A 3 -16.87 10.31 -3.86
N LEU A 4 -16.39 11.30 -4.61
CA LEU A 4 -15.71 12.48 -4.07
C LEU A 4 -16.62 13.54 -3.42
N SER A 5 -17.94 13.45 -3.55
CA SER A 5 -18.84 14.54 -3.15
C SER A 5 -19.32 14.54 -1.68
N GLN A 6 -18.94 13.52 -0.89
CA GLN A 6 -19.32 13.44 0.53
C GLN A 6 -18.29 12.77 1.46
N ALA A 7 -17.03 12.59 1.03
CA ALA A 7 -16.01 12.02 1.90
C ALA A 7 -15.41 13.09 2.83
N ASP A 8 -15.58 12.92 4.15
CA ASP A 8 -14.90 13.69 5.18
C ASP A 8 -13.43 13.22 5.29
N PHE A 9 -12.60 13.71 4.37
CA PHE A 9 -11.17 13.37 4.32
C PHE A 9 -10.42 13.91 5.54
N CYS A 10 -9.32 13.26 5.90
CA CYS A 10 -8.47 13.65 7.04
C CYS A 10 -7.58 14.89 6.76
N LEU A 11 -8.11 15.90 6.08
CA LEU A 11 -7.43 17.15 5.75
C LEU A 11 -8.00 18.32 6.57
N PRO A 12 -7.21 19.38 6.84
CA PRO A 12 -7.75 20.60 7.44
C PRO A 12 -8.87 21.21 6.60
N GLU A 13 -9.86 21.85 7.24
CA GLU A 13 -11.02 22.46 6.57
C GLU A 13 -10.67 23.38 5.39
N ASN A 14 -9.50 24.03 5.44
CA ASN A 14 -9.03 24.98 4.42
C ASN A 14 -8.09 24.36 3.36
N ILE A 15 -7.84 23.05 3.41
CA ILE A 15 -6.98 22.33 2.47
C ILE A 15 -7.81 21.26 1.78
N THR A 16 -8.25 21.54 0.56
CA THR A 16 -8.91 20.53 -0.28
C THR A 16 -7.89 19.50 -0.79
N PRO A 17 -8.33 18.31 -1.26
CA PRO A 17 -7.49 17.36 -1.97
C PRO A 17 -6.59 18.00 -3.03
N GLU A 18 -7.13 18.89 -3.86
CA GLU A 18 -6.39 19.56 -4.93
C GLU A 18 -5.30 20.48 -4.38
N ILE A 19 -5.58 21.18 -3.27
CA ILE A 19 -4.58 22.03 -2.59
C ILE A 19 -3.49 21.16 -1.98
N PHE A 20 -3.86 20.06 -1.31
CA PHE A 20 -2.89 19.13 -0.74
C PHE A 20 -1.95 18.56 -1.81
N LEU A 21 -2.50 18.02 -2.90
CA LEU A 21 -1.74 17.44 -4.00
C LEU A 21 -0.87 18.49 -4.73
N ARG A 22 -1.37 19.71 -4.91
CA ARG A 22 -0.63 20.78 -5.57
C ARG A 22 0.50 21.30 -4.70
N ASP A 23 0.26 21.56 -3.43
CA ASP A 23 1.18 22.33 -2.60
C ASP A 23 2.01 21.47 -1.66
N TYR A 24 1.49 20.36 -1.15
CA TYR A 24 2.09 19.57 -0.07
C TYR A 24 2.67 18.24 -0.52
N TRP A 25 1.90 17.47 -1.29
CA TRP A 25 2.29 16.14 -1.74
C TRP A 25 3.66 16.15 -2.42
N GLN A 26 4.59 15.37 -1.86
CA GLN A 26 6.00 15.24 -2.24
C GLN A 26 6.81 16.53 -2.22
N LYS A 27 6.38 17.54 -1.45
CA LYS A 27 6.97 18.89 -1.45
C LYS A 27 7.23 19.45 -0.06
N LYS A 28 6.25 19.38 0.83
CA LYS A 28 6.36 19.92 2.19
C LYS A 28 5.58 19.07 3.19
N PRO A 29 6.09 18.92 4.43
CA PRO A 29 5.37 18.24 5.47
C PRO A 29 4.14 19.06 5.91
N LEU A 30 3.17 18.38 6.52
CA LEU A 30 1.94 19.00 7.02
C LEU A 30 1.55 18.35 8.35
N ILE A 31 1.22 19.18 9.34
CA ILE A 31 0.55 18.75 10.57
C ILE A 31 -0.95 19.01 10.41
N ILE A 32 -1.73 18.00 10.67
CA ILE A 32 -3.19 18.03 10.65
C ILE A 32 -3.64 17.72 12.07
N ARG A 33 -4.09 18.74 12.79
CA ARG A 33 -4.55 18.56 14.17
C ARG A 33 -5.93 17.92 14.16
N ASN A 34 -6.11 16.89 14.98
CA ASN A 34 -7.36 16.14 15.07
C ASN A 34 -7.91 15.71 13.68
N GLY A 35 -7.02 15.23 12.80
CA GLY A 35 -7.37 14.81 11.45
C GLY A 35 -7.99 13.43 11.36
N LEU A 36 -7.78 12.57 12.37
CA LEU A 36 -8.36 11.23 12.43
C LEU A 36 -8.78 10.86 13.87
N PRO A 37 -9.77 11.55 14.47
CA PRO A 37 -10.22 11.27 15.83
C PRO A 37 -10.79 9.86 16.02
N GLU A 38 -11.28 9.21 14.96
CA GLU A 38 -11.91 7.88 14.98
C GLU A 38 -10.97 6.78 15.46
N ILE A 39 -9.65 6.96 15.33
CA ILE A 39 -8.63 6.00 15.76
C ILE A 39 -8.44 5.97 17.29
N ILE A 40 -8.90 7.01 17.99
CA ILE A 40 -8.63 7.18 19.41
C ILE A 40 -9.37 6.10 20.21
N GLY A 41 -8.61 5.29 20.94
CA GLY A 41 -9.15 4.22 21.79
C GLY A 41 -9.52 2.94 21.04
N GLN A 42 -9.22 2.81 19.75
CA GLN A 42 -9.39 1.55 19.02
C GLN A 42 -8.39 0.48 19.45
N PHE A 43 -7.18 0.88 19.85
CA PHE A 43 -6.09 -0.02 20.25
C PHE A 43 -5.38 0.48 21.49
N GLU A 44 -4.88 -0.46 22.29
CA GLU A 44 -4.01 -0.26 23.43
C GLU A 44 -2.60 -0.82 23.14
N PRO A 45 -1.57 -0.35 23.86
CA PRO A 45 -0.20 -0.89 23.74
C PRO A 45 -0.09 -2.41 23.82
N GLN A 46 -0.94 -3.05 24.63
CA GLN A 46 -0.91 -4.49 24.86
C GLN A 46 -1.32 -5.27 23.60
N ASP A 47 -2.31 -4.78 22.84
CA ASP A 47 -2.78 -5.41 21.60
C ASP A 47 -1.62 -5.56 20.60
N ILE A 48 -0.77 -4.53 20.49
CA ILE A 48 0.39 -4.53 19.59
C ILE A 48 1.48 -5.49 20.06
N ILE A 49 1.70 -5.61 21.38
CA ILE A 49 2.66 -6.58 21.94
C ILE A 49 2.18 -8.02 21.72
N GLU A 50 0.90 -8.27 21.90
CA GLU A 50 0.29 -9.59 21.70
C GLU A 50 0.36 -9.99 20.23
N LEU A 51 -0.06 -9.10 19.33
CA LEU A 51 -0.02 -9.37 17.90
C LEU A 51 1.42 -9.53 17.38
N ALA A 52 2.39 -8.77 17.91
CA ALA A 52 3.79 -8.93 17.53
C ALA A 52 4.37 -10.32 17.84
N GLN A 53 3.71 -11.10 18.72
CA GLN A 53 4.07 -12.47 19.05
C GLN A 53 3.34 -13.53 18.21
N ASN A 54 2.37 -13.13 17.39
CA ASN A 54 1.72 -14.02 16.43
C ASN A 54 2.74 -14.48 15.36
N GLU A 55 2.69 -15.75 14.98
CA GLU A 55 3.64 -16.33 14.03
C GLU A 55 3.48 -15.83 12.59
N ASP A 56 2.25 -15.45 12.20
CA ASP A 56 1.93 -14.93 10.88
C ASP A 56 2.13 -13.40 10.80
N ALA A 57 2.33 -12.73 11.93
CA ALA A 57 2.57 -11.30 11.97
C ALA A 57 4.01 -10.95 11.56
N THR A 58 4.16 -9.97 10.67
CA THR A 58 5.46 -9.37 10.39
C THR A 58 5.75 -8.27 11.40
N ALA A 59 6.61 -8.57 12.36
CA ALA A 59 6.96 -7.64 13.43
C ALA A 59 8.47 -7.44 13.57
N ARG A 60 8.85 -6.31 14.15
CA ARG A 60 10.24 -6.05 14.57
C ARG A 60 10.26 -5.33 15.91
N LEU A 61 11.21 -5.71 16.75
CA LEU A 61 11.47 -5.12 18.06
C LEU A 61 12.84 -4.45 18.05
N VAL A 62 12.85 -3.13 18.20
CA VAL A 62 14.04 -2.28 18.24
C VAL A 62 14.35 -1.94 19.70
N LYS A 63 15.59 -2.17 20.13
CA LYS A 63 16.06 -1.95 21.51
C LYS A 63 17.29 -1.04 21.50
N THR A 64 17.35 -0.09 22.42
CA THR A 64 18.50 0.82 22.59
C THR A 64 19.00 0.74 24.03
N PHE A 65 20.24 0.28 24.22
CA PHE A 65 20.83 0.09 25.56
C PHE A 65 21.71 1.26 26.01
N ALA A 66 22.30 1.97 25.05
CA ALA A 66 23.09 3.18 25.20
C ALA A 66 23.03 3.96 23.88
N ASP A 67 23.63 5.15 23.84
CA ASP A 67 23.79 5.88 22.57
C ASP A 67 24.52 4.99 21.56
N ASP A 68 23.92 4.81 20.39
CA ASP A 68 24.41 3.97 19.29
C ASP A 68 24.56 2.46 19.57
N ASP A 69 24.04 1.95 20.70
CA ASP A 69 23.90 0.50 20.95
C ASP A 69 22.47 0.04 20.64
N TRP A 70 22.23 -0.16 19.34
CA TRP A 70 20.96 -0.61 18.78
C TRP A 70 20.96 -2.12 18.55
N LYS A 71 19.84 -2.77 18.87
CA LYS A 71 19.56 -4.16 18.48
C LYS A 71 18.18 -4.26 17.87
N VAL A 72 18.06 -5.09 16.83
CA VAL A 72 16.81 -5.37 16.16
C VAL A 72 16.55 -6.86 16.20
N PHE A 73 15.33 -7.22 16.55
CA PHE A 73 14.80 -8.57 16.52
C PHE A 73 13.63 -8.57 15.53
N PHE A 74 13.51 -9.60 14.72
CA PHE A 74 12.44 -9.76 13.74
C PHE A 74 11.53 -10.91 14.15
N SER A 75 10.29 -10.91 13.67
CA SER A 75 9.36 -12.02 13.92
C SER A 75 9.93 -13.37 13.42
N PRO A 76 9.53 -14.49 14.06
CA PRO A 76 8.59 -14.59 15.19
C PRO A 76 9.20 -14.06 16.50
N LEU A 77 8.48 -13.15 17.18
CA LEU A 77 8.84 -12.67 18.52
C LEU A 77 8.11 -13.50 19.56
N THR A 78 8.71 -13.70 20.72
CA THR A 78 8.13 -14.49 21.80
C THR A 78 8.01 -13.67 23.07
N GLU A 79 7.26 -14.17 24.06
CA GLU A 79 7.14 -13.54 25.38
C GLU A 79 8.51 -13.26 26.03
N GLN A 80 9.53 -14.08 25.73
CA GLN A 80 10.89 -13.88 26.25
C GLN A 80 11.57 -12.64 25.68
N ASP A 81 11.24 -12.25 24.45
CA ASP A 81 11.80 -11.05 23.80
C ASP A 81 11.33 -9.76 24.48
N PHE A 82 10.16 -9.80 25.12
CA PHE A 82 9.59 -8.70 25.90
C PHE A 82 9.97 -8.75 27.38
N LYS A 83 10.73 -9.76 27.83
CA LYS A 83 11.28 -9.80 29.19
C LYS A 83 12.59 -9.01 29.27
N HIS A 84 12.78 -8.28 30.37
CA HIS A 84 13.99 -7.49 30.64
C HIS A 84 14.33 -6.46 29.54
N LEU A 85 13.32 -5.76 29.02
CA LEU A 85 13.52 -4.69 28.04
C LEU A 85 14.36 -3.54 28.62
N PRO A 86 15.24 -2.91 27.82
CA PRO A 86 15.89 -1.67 28.23
C PRO A 86 14.86 -0.55 28.39
N GLN A 87 15.28 0.62 28.88
CA GLN A 87 14.38 1.76 29.02
C GLN A 87 13.83 2.25 27.68
N LYS A 88 14.64 2.22 26.62
CA LYS A 88 14.28 2.70 25.28
C LYS A 88 14.13 1.52 24.33
N TRP A 89 12.92 1.30 23.87
CA TRP A 89 12.60 0.30 22.86
C TRP A 89 11.35 0.71 22.08
N SER A 90 11.10 0.02 20.96
CA SER A 90 9.85 0.13 20.22
C SER A 90 9.59 -1.17 19.48
N VAL A 91 8.34 -1.63 19.48
CA VAL A 91 7.88 -2.75 18.65
C VAL A 91 7.04 -2.19 17.52
N LEU A 92 7.20 -2.74 16.33
CA LEU A 92 6.49 -2.33 15.13
C LEU A 92 5.89 -3.58 14.47
N VAL A 93 4.59 -3.54 14.17
CA VAL A 93 3.86 -4.57 13.44
C VAL A 93 3.44 -3.97 12.10
N GLN A 94 3.70 -4.68 11.01
CA GLN A 94 3.35 -4.28 9.65
C GLN A 94 1.95 -4.77 9.29
N ASN A 95 1.31 -4.16 8.29
CA ASN A 95 0.07 -4.61 7.67
C ASN A 95 -1.07 -4.87 8.68
N LEU A 96 -1.33 -3.88 9.54
CA LEU A 96 -2.29 -4.04 10.62
C LEU A 96 -3.75 -4.14 10.12
N GLU A 97 -4.05 -3.67 8.91
CA GLU A 97 -5.35 -3.84 8.26
C GLU A 97 -5.73 -5.31 8.01
N GLN A 98 -4.77 -6.24 7.96
CA GLN A 98 -5.05 -7.69 7.97
C GLN A 98 -5.78 -8.15 9.23
N TRP A 99 -5.50 -7.50 10.35
CA TRP A 99 -5.91 -7.94 11.68
C TRP A 99 -7.09 -7.13 12.23
N SER A 100 -7.43 -6.02 11.58
CA SER A 100 -8.58 -5.19 11.91
C SER A 100 -9.13 -4.55 10.64
N PRO A 101 -10.24 -5.08 10.11
CA PRO A 101 -10.98 -4.46 9.02
C PRO A 101 -11.38 -3.01 9.34
N GLU A 102 -11.72 -2.70 10.60
CA GLU A 102 -12.10 -1.36 11.05
C GLU A 102 -10.95 -0.36 10.91
N LEU A 103 -9.72 -0.77 11.22
CA LEU A 103 -8.53 0.04 10.95
C LEU A 103 -8.30 0.17 9.44
N GLY A 104 -8.50 -0.91 8.69
CA GLY A 104 -8.43 -0.90 7.22
C GLY A 104 -9.38 0.13 6.61
N GLN A 105 -10.62 0.23 7.09
CA GLN A 105 -11.61 1.21 6.64
C GLN A 105 -11.12 2.66 6.80
N LEU A 106 -10.21 2.96 7.73
CA LEU A 106 -9.64 4.30 7.89
C LEU A 106 -8.82 4.74 6.66
N TRP A 107 -8.40 3.84 5.77
CA TRP A 107 -7.83 4.21 4.46
C TRP A 107 -8.78 5.10 3.63
N ASN A 108 -10.10 4.99 3.82
CA ASN A 108 -11.09 5.80 3.11
C ASN A 108 -10.95 7.30 3.44
N LYS A 109 -10.47 7.65 4.64
CA LYS A 109 -10.18 9.03 5.05
C LYS A 109 -9.00 9.63 4.27
N PHE A 110 -8.17 8.78 3.67
CA PHE A 110 -7.08 9.12 2.76
C PHE A 110 -7.44 8.93 1.29
N GLY A 111 -8.73 8.72 0.96
CA GLY A 111 -9.23 8.43 -0.40
C GLY A 111 -8.97 9.51 -1.46
N PHE A 112 -8.40 10.65 -1.09
CA PHE A 112 -7.84 11.63 -2.02
C PHE A 112 -6.49 11.22 -2.63
N ILE A 113 -5.83 10.21 -2.05
CA ILE A 113 -4.66 9.53 -2.62
C ILE A 113 -5.13 8.24 -3.31
N PRO A 114 -4.76 8.03 -4.60
CA PRO A 114 -5.14 6.84 -5.32
C PRO A 114 -4.67 5.56 -4.62
N GLN A 115 -5.55 4.55 -4.55
CA GLN A 115 -5.27 3.34 -3.78
C GLN A 115 -4.05 2.54 -4.23
N TRP A 116 -3.66 2.64 -5.51
CA TRP A 116 -2.46 2.00 -6.03
C TRP A 116 -1.15 2.52 -5.39
N GLN A 117 -1.20 3.67 -4.71
CA GLN A 117 -0.08 4.21 -3.94
C GLN A 117 -0.04 3.70 -2.50
N ARG A 118 -1.11 3.09 -1.97
CA ARG A 118 -1.16 2.58 -0.59
C ARG A 118 -0.18 1.42 -0.46
N ASP A 119 0.60 1.37 0.62
CA ASP A 119 1.44 0.21 0.96
C ASP A 119 0.71 -0.64 2.00
N ASP A 120 0.74 -0.21 3.26
CA ASP A 120 0.14 -0.84 4.43
C ASP A 120 -0.01 0.15 5.61
N ILE A 121 -0.70 -0.25 6.67
CA ILE A 121 -0.74 0.45 7.97
C ILE A 121 0.21 -0.27 8.94
N MET A 122 1.40 0.29 9.13
CA MET A 122 2.32 -0.17 10.16
C MET A 122 2.02 0.52 11.49
N VAL A 123 1.91 -0.23 12.58
CA VAL A 123 1.73 0.36 13.93
C VAL A 123 2.95 0.14 14.79
N SER A 124 3.37 1.21 15.47
CA SER A 124 4.46 1.16 16.45
C SER A 124 3.96 1.43 17.85
N TYR A 125 4.32 0.56 18.79
CA TYR A 125 4.29 0.85 20.21
C TYR A 125 5.69 1.24 20.71
N ALA A 126 5.75 2.29 21.52
CA ALA A 126 6.96 2.68 22.24
C ALA A 126 6.60 3.24 23.63
N PRO A 127 7.26 2.80 24.71
CA PRO A 127 7.19 3.50 25.98
C PRO A 127 7.97 4.81 25.93
N LYS A 128 7.87 5.61 26.99
CA LYS A 128 8.60 6.88 27.13
C LYS A 128 10.09 6.77 26.74
N GLY A 129 10.50 7.61 25.80
CA GLY A 129 11.87 7.68 25.27
C GLY A 129 12.19 6.64 24.19
N GLY A 130 11.27 5.72 23.90
CA GLY A 130 11.37 4.79 22.79
C GLY A 130 11.35 5.50 21.43
N SER A 131 12.15 4.97 20.50
CA SER A 131 12.36 5.53 19.18
C SER A 131 13.01 4.48 18.27
N VAL A 132 12.95 4.70 16.96
CA VAL A 132 13.74 3.96 15.95
C VAL A 132 14.96 4.76 15.46
N GLY A 133 15.25 5.89 16.12
CA GLY A 133 16.36 6.75 15.76
C GLY A 133 16.02 7.72 14.62
N LYS A 134 17.00 8.58 14.31
CA LYS A 134 16.93 9.56 13.22
C LYS A 134 17.16 8.85 11.89
N HIS A 135 16.18 8.91 11.00
CA HIS A 135 16.21 8.21 9.73
C HIS A 135 15.46 8.98 8.64
N TYR A 136 15.43 8.44 7.44
CA TYR A 136 14.54 8.86 6.37
C TYR A 136 14.04 7.63 5.63
N ASP A 137 12.89 7.77 4.98
CA ASP A 137 12.27 6.73 4.16
C ASP A 137 12.27 7.11 2.68
N GLU A 138 12.19 6.13 1.80
CA GLU A 138 12.08 6.33 0.35
C GLU A 138 10.64 6.55 -0.12
N TYR A 139 9.71 6.67 0.83
CA TYR A 139 8.27 6.69 0.60
C TYR A 139 7.60 7.81 1.39
N ASP A 140 6.44 8.22 0.91
CA ASP A 140 5.56 9.18 1.58
C ASP A 140 4.82 8.46 2.73
N VAL A 141 4.54 9.16 3.83
CA VAL A 141 3.83 8.57 4.97
C VAL A 141 2.96 9.58 5.70
N PHE A 142 1.79 9.13 6.15
CA PHE A 142 0.99 9.83 7.15
C PHE A 142 1.14 9.13 8.50
N LEU A 143 1.73 9.81 9.48
CA LEU A 143 1.90 9.33 10.83
C LEU A 143 0.75 9.82 11.70
N VAL A 144 -0.17 8.94 12.02
CA VAL A 144 -1.32 9.22 12.88
C VAL A 144 -0.99 8.82 14.31
N GLN A 145 -1.18 9.73 15.24
CA GLN A 145 -1.03 9.44 16.66
C GLN A 145 -2.36 8.86 17.20
N GLY A 146 -2.35 7.64 17.75
CA GLY A 146 -3.59 7.00 18.21
C GLY A 146 -3.71 6.82 19.72
N TYR A 147 -2.58 6.70 20.42
CA TYR A 147 -2.53 6.54 21.88
C TYR A 147 -1.32 7.31 22.43
N GLY A 148 -1.48 8.01 23.57
CA GLY A 148 -0.41 8.81 24.18
C GLY A 148 0.19 9.87 23.22
N CYS A 149 1.35 10.41 23.59
CA CYS A 149 1.99 11.49 22.83
C CYS A 149 3.37 11.12 22.29
N ARG A 150 3.69 11.61 21.09
CA ARG A 150 5.01 11.47 20.46
C ARG A 150 5.51 12.81 19.95
N ARG A 151 6.76 13.15 20.26
CA ARG A 151 7.45 14.31 19.70
C ARG A 151 8.09 13.93 18.37
N TRP A 152 7.78 14.70 17.33
CA TRP A 152 8.35 14.52 16.00
C TRP A 152 9.19 15.73 15.60
N GLN A 153 10.41 15.43 15.15
CA GLN A 153 11.34 16.41 14.59
C GLN A 153 11.62 16.06 13.14
N LEU A 154 11.37 16.99 12.21
CA LEU A 154 11.70 16.84 10.78
C LEU A 154 12.79 17.82 10.40
N GLY A 155 13.74 17.34 9.61
CA GLY A 155 14.93 18.09 9.21
C GLY A 155 15.07 18.22 7.70
N LYS A 156 16.32 18.15 7.24
CA LYS A 156 16.73 18.27 5.85
C LYS A 156 16.18 17.16 4.96
N TRP A 157 16.22 17.40 3.65
CA TRP A 157 16.06 16.35 2.64
C TRP A 157 17.32 15.50 2.55
N CYS A 158 17.13 14.20 2.43
CA CYS A 158 18.17 13.20 2.24
C CYS A 158 18.20 12.69 0.79
N ASP A 159 19.31 12.09 0.43
CA ASP A 159 19.54 11.45 -0.86
C ASP A 159 20.55 10.30 -0.72
N SER A 160 20.94 9.69 -1.85
CA SER A 160 21.88 8.57 -1.88
C SER A 160 23.29 8.90 -1.34
N SER A 161 23.63 10.18 -1.15
CA SER A 161 24.89 10.63 -0.56
C SER A 161 24.81 10.81 0.96
N THR A 162 23.62 10.65 1.57
CA THR A 162 23.45 10.77 3.02
C THR A 162 24.22 9.67 3.75
N GLU A 163 25.20 10.07 4.57
CA GLU A 163 26.03 9.14 5.33
C GLU A 163 25.27 8.58 6.53
N PHE A 164 25.13 7.26 6.56
CA PHE A 164 24.59 6.53 7.71
C PHE A 164 25.69 6.18 8.70
N LYS A 165 25.31 6.00 9.96
CA LYS A 165 26.20 5.44 10.98
C LYS A 165 26.66 4.05 10.56
N PRO A 166 27.98 3.79 10.50
CA PRO A 166 28.49 2.48 10.12
C PRO A 166 28.16 1.45 11.20
N ASN A 167 28.03 0.19 10.78
CA ASN A 167 27.84 -0.97 11.67
C ASN A 167 26.59 -0.92 12.55
N GLN A 168 25.54 -0.21 12.13
CA GLN A 168 24.25 -0.20 12.81
C GLN A 168 23.29 -1.22 12.16
N PRO A 169 22.42 -1.89 12.93
CA PRO A 169 21.42 -2.81 12.38
C PRO A 169 20.26 -2.07 11.69
N ILE A 170 20.20 -0.75 11.83
CA ILE A 170 19.19 0.15 11.25
C ILE A 170 19.88 1.31 10.55
N ARG A 171 19.21 1.87 9.53
CA ARG A 171 19.71 3.02 8.76
C ARG A 171 19.46 4.33 9.51
N ILE A 172 20.40 4.69 10.38
CA ILE A 172 20.33 5.91 11.19
C ILE A 172 21.49 6.87 10.92
N PHE A 173 21.29 8.16 11.17
CA PHE A 173 22.30 9.21 11.03
C PHE A 173 22.09 10.33 12.06
N ASP A 174 23.09 11.18 12.31
CA ASP A 174 22.96 12.24 13.33
C ASP A 174 22.51 13.60 12.79
N ASP A 175 22.96 13.92 11.58
CA ASP A 175 22.80 15.24 10.98
C ASP A 175 21.40 15.40 10.35
N MET A 176 20.49 15.95 11.13
CA MET A 176 19.15 16.33 10.70
C MET A 176 19.12 17.66 9.94
N GLY A 177 20.22 18.43 9.89
CA GLY A 177 20.19 19.82 9.45
C GLY A 177 19.29 20.71 10.32
N ASP A 178 18.76 21.79 9.73
CA ASP A 178 17.81 22.66 10.39
C ASP A 178 16.43 21.98 10.49
N LEU A 179 15.82 22.03 11.67
CA LEU A 179 14.50 21.47 11.89
C LEU A 179 13.43 22.38 11.26
N VAL A 180 12.54 21.79 10.47
CA VAL A 180 11.36 22.46 9.90
C VAL A 180 10.10 22.22 10.72
N ILE A 181 10.06 21.11 11.47
CA ILE A 181 9.00 20.77 12.41
C ILE A 181 9.67 20.23 13.68
N ASP A 182 9.17 20.66 14.83
CA ASP A 182 9.51 20.12 16.14
C ASP A 182 8.26 20.23 17.03
N GLU A 183 7.42 19.21 16.99
CA GLU A 183 6.06 19.28 17.54
C GLU A 183 5.70 18.00 18.30
N VAL A 184 4.89 18.15 19.34
CA VAL A 184 4.28 17.01 20.05
C VAL A 184 2.92 16.74 19.43
N MET A 185 2.72 15.50 19.00
CA MET A 185 1.48 15.00 18.41
C MET A 185 0.64 14.34 19.50
N ASN A 186 -0.65 14.68 19.54
CA ASN A 186 -1.64 14.10 20.45
C ASN A 186 -2.53 13.10 19.71
N PRO A 187 -3.24 12.20 20.40
CA PRO A 187 -4.19 11.29 19.76
C PRO A 187 -5.15 12.02 18.81
N GLY A 188 -5.29 11.49 17.59
CA GLY A 188 -6.05 12.07 16.48
C GLY A 188 -5.26 13.00 15.56
N ASP A 189 -4.07 13.47 15.95
CA ASP A 189 -3.24 14.31 15.08
C ASP A 189 -2.53 13.45 14.01
N ILE A 190 -2.33 14.03 12.82
CA ILE A 190 -1.62 13.42 11.69
C ILE A 190 -0.41 14.29 11.30
N LEU A 191 0.73 13.65 11.06
CA LEU A 191 1.91 14.26 10.46
C LEU A 191 2.20 13.62 9.10
N TYR A 192 2.01 14.37 8.04
CA TYR A 192 2.44 13.99 6.69
C TYR A 192 3.94 14.28 6.52
N ILE A 193 4.70 13.26 6.09
CA ILE A 193 6.12 13.36 5.78
C ILE A 193 6.35 12.96 4.32
N PRO A 194 6.86 13.86 3.48
CA PRO A 194 7.30 13.53 2.14
C PRO A 194 8.49 12.56 2.11
N ALA A 195 8.58 11.78 1.04
CA ALA A 195 9.71 10.87 0.81
C ALA A 195 11.07 11.58 0.96
N ARG A 196 11.99 10.91 1.64
CA ARG A 196 13.38 11.31 1.92
C ARG A 196 13.57 12.49 2.86
N MET A 197 12.53 12.95 3.54
CA MET A 197 12.71 13.94 4.59
C MET A 197 13.22 13.27 5.86
N ALA A 198 14.31 13.79 6.43
CA ALA A 198 14.87 13.33 7.69
C ALA A 198 13.85 13.50 8.81
N HIS A 199 13.61 12.46 9.61
CA HIS A 199 12.67 12.53 10.72
C HIS A 199 13.12 11.72 11.94
N TYR A 200 12.67 12.18 13.11
CA TYR A 200 12.99 11.59 14.40
C TYR A 200 11.79 11.68 15.36
N GLY A 201 11.19 10.54 15.65
CA GLY A 201 10.06 10.41 16.56
C GLY A 201 10.50 9.85 17.91
N VAL A 202 10.17 10.53 19.00
CA VAL A 202 10.47 10.09 20.37
C VAL A 202 9.18 10.10 21.19
N ALA A 203 8.87 8.95 21.77
CA ALA A 203 7.72 8.79 22.66
C ALA A 203 7.88 9.66 23.93
N GLU A 204 6.91 10.53 24.24
CA GLU A 204 6.90 11.35 25.47
C GLU A 204 6.35 10.56 26.68
N GLU A 205 5.54 9.56 26.37
CA GLU A 205 4.90 8.58 27.23
C GLU A 205 4.64 7.29 26.43
N ASP A 206 3.96 6.31 27.01
CA ASP A 206 3.54 5.12 26.26
C ASP A 206 2.63 5.54 25.11
N CYS A 207 3.01 5.20 23.88
CA CYS A 207 2.35 5.75 22.71
C CYS A 207 2.22 4.74 21.56
N LEU A 208 1.13 4.89 20.80
CA LEU A 208 0.89 4.21 19.53
C LEU A 208 0.92 5.21 18.38
N THR A 209 1.72 4.91 17.35
CA THR A 209 1.73 5.66 16.10
C THR A 209 1.40 4.71 14.95
N PHE A 210 0.40 5.08 14.16
CA PHE A 210 -0.09 4.35 12.99
C PHE A 210 0.44 5.04 11.75
N SER A 211 1.24 4.33 10.97
CA SER A 211 1.90 4.82 9.79
C SER A 211 1.17 4.31 8.55
N PHE A 212 0.38 5.18 7.94
CA PHE A 212 -0.25 4.93 6.64
C PHE A 212 0.80 5.17 5.56
N GLY A 213 1.45 4.08 5.13
CA GLY A 213 2.58 4.10 4.19
C GLY A 213 2.14 4.20 2.74
N LEU A 214 2.87 4.95 1.91
CA LEU A 214 2.55 5.16 0.51
C LEU A 214 3.75 4.89 -0.39
N ARG A 215 3.65 3.93 -1.32
CA ARG A 215 4.79 3.41 -2.05
C ARG A 215 4.63 3.47 -3.56
N TYR A 216 5.78 3.57 -4.24
CA TYR A 216 5.92 3.40 -5.68
C TYR A 216 6.65 2.10 -6.03
N PRO A 217 6.34 1.48 -7.17
CA PRO A 217 7.13 0.37 -7.68
C PRO A 217 8.53 0.85 -8.04
N ASN A 218 9.53 0.01 -7.81
CA ASN A 218 10.90 0.31 -8.24
C ASN A 218 11.15 -0.24 -9.65
N LEU A 219 12.19 0.27 -10.32
CA LEU A 219 12.51 -0.12 -11.70
C LEU A 219 12.80 -1.62 -11.85
N THR A 220 13.43 -2.25 -10.86
CA THR A 220 13.74 -3.68 -10.90
C THR A 220 12.47 -4.52 -10.90
N HIS A 221 11.47 -4.14 -10.11
CA HIS A 221 10.19 -4.82 -10.05
C HIS A 221 9.41 -4.68 -11.37
N LEU A 222 9.42 -3.49 -11.98
CA LEU A 222 8.81 -3.30 -13.30
C LEU A 222 9.50 -4.14 -14.38
N ILE A 223 10.83 -4.20 -14.37
CA ILE A 223 11.60 -5.05 -15.31
C ILE A 223 11.25 -6.53 -15.13
N ASP A 224 11.10 -6.99 -13.89
CA ASP A 224 10.67 -8.37 -13.60
C ASP A 224 9.25 -8.65 -14.13
N GLY A 225 8.31 -7.73 -13.89
CA GLY A 225 6.94 -7.83 -14.42
C GLY A 225 6.89 -7.88 -15.96
N ILE A 226 7.68 -7.01 -16.63
CA ILE A 226 7.84 -7.04 -18.08
C ILE A 226 8.40 -8.39 -18.54
N SER A 227 9.43 -8.89 -17.86
CA SER A 227 10.04 -10.19 -18.19
C SER A 227 9.03 -11.32 -18.07
N LYS A 228 8.20 -11.32 -17.02
CA LYS A 228 7.13 -12.31 -16.83
C LYS A 228 6.08 -12.22 -17.94
N GLY A 229 5.66 -11.02 -18.31
CA GLY A 229 4.68 -10.83 -19.37
C GLY A 229 5.19 -11.27 -20.75
N PHE A 230 6.49 -11.16 -21.06
CA PHE A 230 7.08 -11.79 -22.25
C PHE A 230 7.03 -13.32 -22.23
N CYS A 231 6.97 -13.94 -21.04
CA CYS A 231 6.88 -15.40 -20.89
C CYS A 231 5.43 -15.91 -20.88
N HIS A 232 4.45 -15.05 -20.59
CA HIS A 232 3.04 -15.39 -20.55
C HIS A 232 2.41 -15.22 -21.94
N GLN A 233 1.57 -16.17 -22.36
CA GLN A 233 0.86 -16.07 -23.62
C GLN A 233 -0.49 -15.39 -23.41
N ASP A 234 -0.54 -14.08 -23.63
CA ASP A 234 -1.79 -13.32 -23.71
C ASP A 234 -2.29 -13.35 -25.18
N PRO A 235 -3.45 -13.97 -25.47
CA PRO A 235 -4.00 -14.06 -26.82
C PRO A 235 -4.27 -12.69 -27.47
N ASP A 236 -4.52 -11.67 -26.67
CA ASP A 236 -4.83 -10.32 -27.12
C ASP A 236 -3.56 -9.47 -27.31
N LEU A 237 -2.39 -9.98 -26.90
CA LEU A 237 -1.12 -9.26 -26.94
C LEU A 237 -0.08 -9.97 -27.81
N ASN A 238 0.10 -9.50 -29.05
CA ASN A 238 1.11 -10.05 -29.95
C ASN A 238 2.49 -9.40 -29.77
N LEU A 239 3.38 -10.08 -29.04
CA LEU A 239 4.76 -9.64 -28.79
C LEU A 239 5.80 -10.14 -29.80
N SER A 240 5.40 -10.81 -30.89
CA SER A 240 6.34 -11.44 -31.85
C SER A 240 7.34 -10.48 -32.50
N GLU A 241 7.07 -9.18 -32.48
CA GLU A 241 8.01 -8.18 -32.98
C GLU A 241 9.29 -8.05 -32.13
N PHE A 242 9.27 -8.54 -30.89
CA PHE A 242 10.41 -8.61 -29.98
C PHE A 242 11.28 -9.86 -30.21
N ASP A 243 10.78 -10.86 -30.92
CA ASP A 243 11.54 -12.06 -31.32
C ASP A 243 12.42 -11.81 -32.55
N LEU A 244 12.28 -10.65 -33.20
CA LEU A 244 13.07 -10.31 -34.37
C LEU A 244 14.52 -10.01 -33.99
N PRO A 245 15.51 -10.62 -34.64
CA PRO A 245 16.92 -10.40 -34.30
C PRO A 245 17.36 -8.97 -34.63
N LEU A 246 18.09 -8.34 -33.70
CA LEU A 246 18.70 -7.03 -33.92
C LEU A 246 19.67 -7.08 -35.12
N ARG A 247 19.55 -6.11 -36.02
CA ARG A 247 20.39 -6.01 -37.22
C ARG A 247 21.37 -4.86 -37.07
N LEU A 248 22.67 -5.18 -37.11
CA LEU A 248 23.76 -4.23 -36.92
C LEU A 248 24.61 -4.11 -38.18
N THR A 249 25.07 -2.90 -38.47
CA THR A 249 26.11 -2.65 -39.48
C THR A 249 27.46 -2.99 -38.88
N GLN A 250 28.25 -3.83 -39.57
CA GLN A 250 29.55 -4.28 -39.07
C GLN A 250 30.71 -3.47 -39.66
N SER A 251 31.64 -3.08 -38.80
CA SER A 251 32.94 -2.51 -39.17
C SER A 251 34.04 -3.57 -39.06
N ALA A 252 35.10 -3.43 -39.86
CA ALA A 252 36.24 -4.35 -39.83
C ALA A 252 36.91 -4.37 -38.43
N GLN A 253 36.97 -5.55 -37.80
CA GLN A 253 37.53 -5.76 -36.46
C GLN A 253 38.09 -7.18 -36.29
N ARG A 254 38.74 -7.45 -35.15
CA ARG A 254 39.23 -8.80 -34.79
C ARG A 254 38.05 -9.72 -34.46
N SER A 255 38.13 -11.02 -34.80
CA SER A 255 36.99 -11.95 -34.69
C SER A 255 36.42 -12.11 -33.28
N GLY A 256 37.26 -12.04 -32.24
CA GLY A 256 36.84 -12.16 -30.84
C GLY A 256 36.46 -10.83 -30.18
N LYS A 257 36.56 -9.69 -30.90
CA LYS A 257 36.23 -8.38 -30.33
C LYS A 257 34.71 -8.15 -30.42
N LEU A 258 34.06 -8.01 -29.27
CA LEU A 258 32.76 -7.35 -29.17
C LEU A 258 33.02 -5.84 -29.02
N ALA A 259 32.93 -5.09 -30.12
CA ALA A 259 33.17 -3.65 -30.07
C ALA A 259 32.09 -2.91 -29.27
N ASP A 260 32.50 -1.91 -28.47
CA ASP A 260 31.59 -1.06 -27.70
C ASP A 260 30.55 -0.37 -28.58
N GLU A 261 30.92 0.01 -29.81
CA GLU A 261 30.01 0.57 -30.81
C GLU A 261 28.82 -0.36 -31.09
N ASN A 262 29.07 -1.67 -31.22
CA ASN A 262 28.01 -2.66 -31.44
C ASN A 262 27.10 -2.78 -30.21
N ILE A 263 27.66 -2.76 -28.99
CA ILE A 263 26.89 -2.80 -27.74
C ILE A 263 25.99 -1.56 -27.63
N GLN A 264 26.52 -0.36 -27.92
CA GLN A 264 25.74 0.87 -27.88
C GLN A 264 24.63 0.87 -28.94
N MET A 265 24.90 0.34 -30.14
CA MET A 265 23.87 0.17 -31.17
C MET A 265 22.77 -0.80 -30.73
N MET A 266 23.11 -1.93 -30.08
CA MET A 266 22.11 -2.87 -29.54
C MET A 266 21.25 -2.19 -28.46
N LYS A 267 21.88 -1.47 -27.53
CA LYS A 267 21.18 -0.71 -26.49
C LYS A 267 20.23 0.32 -27.10
N GLN A 268 20.67 1.05 -28.11
CA GLN A 268 19.84 2.05 -28.78
C GLN A 268 18.66 1.42 -29.51
N GLN A 269 18.85 0.31 -30.23
CA GLN A 269 17.76 -0.40 -30.90
C GLN A 269 16.76 -0.98 -29.89
N LEU A 270 17.23 -1.50 -28.75
CA LEU A 270 16.35 -1.96 -27.67
C LEU A 270 15.48 -0.80 -27.16
N LEU A 271 16.09 0.32 -26.78
CA LEU A 271 15.35 1.48 -26.26
C LEU A 271 14.36 2.04 -27.28
N ASP A 272 14.77 2.12 -28.55
CA ASP A 272 13.92 2.59 -29.66
C ASP A 272 12.72 1.67 -29.90
N LYS A 273 12.94 0.35 -29.80
CA LYS A 273 11.87 -0.64 -29.93
C LYS A 273 10.87 -0.54 -28.79
N LEU A 274 11.36 -0.41 -27.56
CA LEU A 274 10.52 -0.25 -26.37
C LEU A 274 9.73 1.08 -26.42
N SER A 275 10.32 2.17 -26.91
CA SER A 275 9.66 3.48 -26.89
C SER A 275 8.58 3.70 -27.96
N HIS A 276 8.51 2.85 -28.99
CA HIS A 276 7.62 3.05 -30.14
C HIS A 276 6.69 1.85 -30.41
N SER A 277 6.72 0.83 -29.56
CA SER A 277 5.89 -0.37 -29.70
C SER A 277 4.60 -0.23 -28.90
N GLU A 278 3.46 -0.19 -29.60
CA GLU A 278 2.14 -0.21 -28.96
C GLU A 278 1.91 -1.51 -28.15
N ALA A 279 2.42 -2.63 -28.65
CA ALA A 279 2.40 -3.90 -27.94
C ALA A 279 3.20 -3.83 -26.62
N PHE A 280 4.35 -3.15 -26.62
CA PHE A 280 5.09 -2.92 -25.39
C PHE A 280 4.39 -1.94 -24.46
N ASP A 281 3.71 -0.91 -24.97
CA ASP A 281 2.92 -0.01 -24.13
C ASP A 281 1.82 -0.77 -23.36
N GLN A 282 1.16 -1.73 -24.01
CA GLN A 282 0.17 -2.60 -23.34
C GLN A 282 0.81 -3.56 -22.33
N LEU A 283 1.93 -4.20 -22.69
CA LEU A 283 2.70 -5.05 -21.79
C LEU A 283 3.17 -4.27 -20.55
N PHE A 284 3.69 -3.06 -20.77
CA PHE A 284 4.17 -2.19 -19.71
C PHE A 284 3.02 -1.74 -18.81
N LYS A 285 1.86 -1.41 -19.38
CA LYS A 285 0.63 -1.09 -18.63
C LYS A 285 0.21 -2.27 -17.74
N GLN A 286 0.18 -3.50 -18.26
CA GLN A 286 -0.10 -4.71 -17.46
C GLN A 286 0.94 -4.89 -16.35
N ALA A 287 2.23 -4.78 -16.66
CA ALA A 287 3.31 -4.93 -15.68
C ALA A 287 3.23 -3.89 -14.55
N VAL A 288 2.88 -2.64 -14.88
CA VAL A 288 2.65 -1.59 -13.87
C VAL A 288 1.43 -1.93 -13.03
N ALA A 289 0.29 -2.25 -13.63
CA ALA A 289 -0.95 -2.57 -12.93
C ALA A 289 -0.78 -3.75 -11.97
N THR A 290 -0.15 -4.84 -12.41
CA THR A 290 0.26 -5.97 -11.55
C THR A 290 1.19 -5.50 -10.42
N ALA A 291 2.22 -4.70 -10.73
CA ALA A 291 3.19 -4.30 -9.72
C ALA A 291 2.59 -3.42 -8.61
N VAL A 292 1.61 -2.58 -8.93
CA VAL A 292 0.96 -1.67 -7.96
C VAL A 292 -0.26 -2.26 -7.25
N SER A 293 -0.88 -3.31 -7.81
CA SER A 293 -1.90 -4.12 -7.12
C SER A 293 -1.30 -5.24 -6.28
N SER A 294 -0.02 -5.58 -6.45
CA SER A 294 0.60 -6.67 -5.68
C SER A 294 0.69 -6.35 -4.19
N ARG A 295 0.27 -7.30 -3.33
CA ARG A 295 0.50 -7.20 -1.88
C ARG A 295 1.96 -7.51 -1.53
N ARG A 296 2.46 -6.87 -0.48
CA ARG A 296 3.80 -7.16 0.07
C ARG A 296 3.77 -8.37 1.00
N TYR A 297 2.68 -8.52 1.73
CA TYR A 297 2.46 -9.56 2.72
C TYR A 297 1.51 -10.60 2.14
N GLU A 298 1.59 -11.82 2.64
CA GLU A 298 0.63 -12.87 2.30
C GLU A 298 -0.76 -12.50 2.85
N LEU A 299 -1.81 -12.87 2.13
CA LEU A 299 -3.19 -12.60 2.56
C LEU A 299 -3.61 -13.74 3.46
N LEU A 300 -4.12 -13.41 4.65
CA LEU A 300 -4.65 -14.40 5.56
C LEU A 300 -6.16 -14.38 5.33
N VAL A 301 -6.66 -15.44 4.72
CA VAL A 301 -8.09 -15.61 4.43
C VAL A 301 -8.68 -16.62 5.39
N SER A 302 -9.99 -16.55 5.58
CA SER A 302 -10.72 -17.57 6.35
C SER A 302 -10.73 -18.89 5.58
N GLU A 303 -10.72 -20.03 6.29
CA GLU A 303 -11.01 -21.34 5.68
C GLU A 303 -12.53 -21.60 5.61
N GLU A 304 -13.34 -20.72 6.18
CA GLU A 304 -14.80 -20.82 6.12
C GLU A 304 -15.29 -20.39 4.74
N MET A 305 -16.15 -21.21 4.15
CA MET A 305 -16.79 -20.92 2.85
C MET A 305 -18.09 -20.18 3.09
N THR A 306 -18.29 -19.09 2.38
CA THR A 306 -19.50 -18.29 2.45
C THR A 306 -20.64 -18.94 1.64
N ASP A 307 -21.87 -18.89 2.16
CA ASP A 307 -23.07 -19.41 1.46
C ASP A 307 -23.83 -18.27 0.75
N PRO A 308 -24.21 -18.44 -0.53
CA PRO A 308 -24.93 -17.40 -1.28
C PRO A 308 -26.29 -17.00 -0.70
N GLU A 309 -27.00 -17.90 -0.01
CA GLU A 309 -28.29 -17.57 0.60
C GLU A 309 -28.11 -16.72 1.86
N ASP A 310 -27.03 -16.95 2.62
CA ASP A 310 -26.68 -16.12 3.78
C ASP A 310 -26.28 -14.70 3.31
N VAL A 311 -25.40 -14.59 2.30
CA VAL A 311 -25.01 -13.28 1.71
C VAL A 311 -26.21 -12.52 1.18
N ARG A 312 -27.12 -13.22 0.49
CA ARG A 312 -28.38 -12.63 0.02
C ARG A 312 -29.19 -12.08 1.19
N ALA A 313 -29.37 -12.87 2.24
CA ALA A 313 -30.16 -12.47 3.39
C ALA A 313 -29.57 -11.22 4.06
N ASP A 314 -28.25 -11.18 4.25
CA ASP A 314 -27.55 -10.05 4.87
C ASP A 314 -27.71 -8.77 4.05
N LEU A 315 -27.53 -8.85 2.72
CA LEU A 315 -27.73 -7.72 1.82
C LEU A 315 -29.20 -7.26 1.78
N GLU A 316 -30.16 -8.19 1.76
CA GLU A 316 -31.59 -7.87 1.82
C GLU A 316 -31.99 -7.22 3.15
N ASP A 317 -31.33 -7.58 4.25
CA ASP A 317 -31.51 -6.99 5.59
C ASP A 317 -30.75 -5.65 5.76
N GLY A 318 -30.00 -5.22 4.75
CA GLY A 318 -29.42 -3.89 4.65
C GLY A 318 -27.90 -3.81 4.83
N ALA A 319 -27.20 -4.94 4.86
CA ALA A 319 -25.74 -4.94 4.81
C ALA A 319 -25.25 -4.30 3.50
N LEU A 320 -24.07 -3.67 3.57
CA LEU A 320 -23.41 -3.10 2.40
C LEU A 320 -22.21 -3.93 1.99
N LEU A 321 -22.09 -4.21 0.69
CA LEU A 321 -20.88 -4.78 0.12
C LEU A 321 -19.83 -3.68 -0.04
N CYS A 322 -18.67 -3.83 0.60
CA CYS A 322 -17.55 -2.88 0.47
C CYS A 322 -16.22 -3.59 0.21
N GLN A 323 -15.23 -2.86 -0.31
CA GLN A 323 -13.87 -3.39 -0.46
C GLN A 323 -13.26 -3.66 0.92
N ASP A 324 -12.60 -4.81 1.09
CA ASP A 324 -11.63 -4.98 2.17
C ASP A 324 -10.37 -4.17 1.81
N ASN A 325 -10.03 -3.16 2.60
CA ASN A 325 -8.86 -2.31 2.35
C ASN A 325 -7.52 -3.04 2.54
N ASN A 326 -7.54 -4.25 3.08
CA ASN A 326 -6.42 -5.16 3.09
C ASN A 326 -6.15 -5.79 1.69
N CYS A 327 -7.17 -5.84 0.82
CA CYS A 327 -7.05 -6.17 -0.59
C CYS A 327 -6.67 -4.95 -1.42
N LYS A 328 -5.78 -5.17 -2.40
CA LYS A 328 -5.40 -4.16 -3.40
C LYS A 328 -6.14 -4.37 -4.70
N LEU A 329 -7.31 -3.77 -4.78
CA LEU A 329 -8.10 -3.70 -5.99
C LEU A 329 -7.66 -2.48 -6.83
N LEU A 330 -7.66 -2.58 -8.15
CA LEU A 330 -7.54 -1.40 -9.01
C LEU A 330 -8.08 -1.74 -10.39
N TYR A 331 -8.23 -0.71 -11.22
CA TYR A 331 -8.58 -0.90 -12.61
C TYR A 331 -7.75 -0.03 -13.54
N THR A 332 -7.66 -0.46 -14.79
CA THR A 332 -7.20 0.38 -15.91
C THR A 332 -8.37 0.65 -16.85
N GLU A 333 -8.31 1.73 -17.63
CA GLU A 333 -9.30 2.03 -18.65
C GLU A 333 -8.72 1.86 -20.06
N ASN A 334 -9.58 1.57 -21.04
CA ASN A 334 -9.21 1.40 -22.45
C ASN A 334 -8.07 0.37 -22.66
N PRO A 335 -8.34 -0.93 -22.50
CA PRO A 335 -9.60 -1.55 -22.07
C PRO A 335 -9.83 -1.47 -20.54
N LEU A 336 -11.09 -1.62 -20.11
CA LEU A 336 -11.40 -1.78 -18.69
C LEU A 336 -10.91 -3.15 -18.22
N ARG A 337 -9.97 -3.17 -17.28
CA ARG A 337 -9.41 -4.40 -16.69
C ARG A 337 -9.27 -4.22 -15.19
N ILE A 338 -9.73 -5.21 -14.42
CA ILE A 338 -9.66 -5.23 -12.96
C ILE A 338 -8.44 -6.04 -12.53
N TYR A 339 -7.73 -5.55 -11.52
CA TYR A 339 -6.62 -6.24 -10.90
C TYR A 339 -6.86 -6.35 -9.41
N ALA A 340 -6.63 -7.53 -8.85
CA ALA A 340 -6.70 -7.78 -7.41
C ALA A 340 -5.39 -8.45 -6.98
N ASN A 341 -4.73 -7.89 -5.96
CA ASN A 341 -3.56 -8.49 -5.30
C ASN A 341 -2.39 -8.87 -6.23
N GLY A 342 -2.26 -8.20 -7.38
CA GLY A 342 -1.21 -8.42 -8.38
C GLY A 342 -1.67 -9.19 -9.61
N GLU A 343 -2.88 -9.75 -9.59
CA GLU A 343 -3.40 -10.58 -10.67
C GLU A 343 -4.40 -9.80 -11.51
N TRP A 344 -4.36 -10.02 -12.83
CA TRP A 344 -5.39 -9.54 -13.73
C TRP A 344 -6.55 -10.55 -13.71
N LEU A 345 -7.75 -10.08 -13.41
CA LEU A 345 -8.97 -10.88 -13.47
C LEU A 345 -9.51 -10.84 -14.90
N ASP A 346 -9.16 -11.83 -15.72
CA ASP A 346 -9.47 -11.89 -17.15
C ASP A 346 -10.77 -12.65 -17.49
N GLU A 347 -11.33 -13.37 -16.52
CA GLU A 347 -12.58 -14.14 -16.66
C GLU A 347 -13.85 -13.41 -16.19
N LEU A 348 -13.72 -12.14 -15.77
CA LEU A 348 -14.86 -11.37 -15.26
C LEU A 348 -15.91 -11.06 -16.33
N ASN A 349 -17.18 -11.20 -15.95
CA ASN A 349 -18.29 -10.72 -16.74
C ASN A 349 -18.53 -9.20 -16.53
N LEU A 350 -19.46 -8.60 -17.29
CA LEU A 350 -19.71 -7.16 -17.25
C LEU A 350 -20.23 -6.66 -15.89
N ILE A 351 -21.06 -7.46 -15.21
CA ILE A 351 -21.64 -7.11 -13.90
C ILE A 351 -20.53 -7.12 -12.85
N GLU A 352 -19.75 -8.19 -12.79
CA GLU A 352 -18.63 -8.34 -11.88
C GLU A 352 -17.59 -7.23 -12.07
N THR A 353 -17.30 -6.89 -13.34
CA THR A 353 -16.39 -5.81 -13.69
C THR A 353 -16.88 -4.46 -13.15
N GLU A 354 -18.18 -4.14 -13.30
CA GLU A 354 -18.74 -2.89 -12.77
C GLU A 354 -18.76 -2.89 -11.24
N VAL A 355 -19.16 -3.98 -10.59
CA VAL A 355 -19.17 -4.12 -9.13
C VAL A 355 -17.77 -3.90 -8.57
N LEU A 356 -16.76 -4.66 -9.03
CA LEU A 356 -15.39 -4.52 -8.55
C LEU A 356 -14.80 -3.15 -8.86
N LYS A 357 -15.14 -2.53 -10.00
CA LYS A 357 -14.73 -1.14 -10.27
C LYS A 357 -15.29 -0.17 -9.23
N ARG A 358 -16.56 -0.29 -8.86
CA ARG A 358 -17.22 0.56 -7.87
C ARG A 358 -16.62 0.39 -6.48
N LEU A 359 -16.37 -0.86 -6.09
CA LEU A 359 -15.68 -1.18 -4.84
C LEU A 359 -14.25 -0.59 -4.84
N ALA A 360 -13.53 -0.68 -5.97
CA ALA A 360 -12.21 -0.05 -6.14
C ALA A 360 -12.25 1.49 -6.07
N ASP A 361 -13.39 2.12 -6.38
CA ASP A 361 -13.60 3.55 -6.20
C ASP A 361 -13.95 3.92 -4.74
N GLY A 362 -14.01 2.93 -3.84
CA GLY A 362 -14.36 3.09 -2.43
C GLY A 362 -15.86 3.26 -2.19
N GLU A 363 -16.71 2.89 -3.16
CA GLU A 363 -18.17 2.86 -2.98
C GLU A 363 -18.57 1.64 -2.13
N SER A 364 -19.62 1.80 -1.33
CA SER A 364 -20.33 0.71 -0.64
C SER A 364 -21.64 0.46 -1.38
N LEU A 365 -21.90 -0.80 -1.71
CA LEU A 365 -22.99 -1.20 -2.60
C LEU A 365 -24.09 -1.90 -1.81
N ASP A 366 -25.32 -1.42 -1.95
CA ASP A 366 -26.49 -2.04 -1.33
C ASP A 366 -27.18 -3.05 -2.25
N TRP A 367 -28.17 -3.76 -1.71
CA TRP A 367 -28.98 -4.72 -2.45
C TRP A 367 -29.73 -4.09 -3.64
N GLU A 368 -30.19 -2.84 -3.51
CA GLU A 368 -30.91 -2.13 -4.57
C GLU A 368 -30.00 -1.92 -5.78
N PHE A 369 -28.76 -1.49 -5.57
CA PHE A 369 -27.76 -1.33 -6.63
C PHE A 369 -27.48 -2.64 -7.37
N LEU A 370 -27.25 -3.74 -6.64
CA LEU A 370 -26.96 -5.04 -7.26
C LEU A 370 -28.17 -5.56 -8.05
N THR A 371 -29.38 -5.34 -7.54
CA THR A 371 -30.63 -5.70 -8.21
C THR A 371 -30.85 -4.88 -9.48
N ASP A 372 -30.62 -3.58 -9.43
CA ASP A 372 -30.74 -2.71 -10.60
C ASP A 372 -29.75 -3.11 -11.69
N LEU A 373 -28.50 -3.39 -11.33
CA LEU A 373 -27.46 -3.81 -12.27
C LEU A 373 -27.80 -5.15 -12.95
N THR A 374 -28.30 -6.12 -12.19
CA THR A 374 -28.69 -7.44 -12.74
C THR A 374 -29.97 -7.39 -13.58
N ASN A 375 -30.89 -6.46 -13.28
CA ASN A 375 -32.11 -6.23 -14.06
C ASN A 375 -31.86 -5.69 -15.47
N GLU A 376 -30.67 -5.17 -15.76
CA GLU A 376 -30.27 -4.76 -17.12
C GLU A 376 -29.97 -5.95 -18.04
N THR A 377 -29.87 -7.16 -17.50
CA THR A 377 -29.56 -8.37 -18.26
C THR A 377 -30.79 -9.06 -18.86
N GLU A 378 -30.57 -10.00 -19.80
CA GLU A 378 -31.66 -10.79 -20.39
C GLU A 378 -32.29 -11.78 -19.39
N GLU A 379 -31.52 -12.26 -18.41
CA GLU A 379 -31.94 -13.24 -17.38
C GLU A 379 -31.56 -12.77 -15.96
N PRO A 380 -32.30 -11.80 -15.37
CA PRO A 380 -31.90 -11.16 -14.10
C PRO A 380 -31.74 -12.12 -12.92
N ALA A 381 -32.58 -13.15 -12.82
CA ALA A 381 -32.50 -14.12 -11.72
C ALA A 381 -31.19 -14.93 -11.76
N THR A 382 -30.82 -15.42 -12.94
CA THR A 382 -29.57 -16.16 -13.15
C THR A 382 -28.35 -15.25 -13.01
N ALA A 383 -28.45 -14.00 -13.48
CA ALA A 383 -27.38 -13.01 -13.28
C ALA A 383 -27.13 -12.70 -11.79
N MET A 384 -28.20 -12.59 -10.99
CA MET A 384 -28.09 -12.39 -9.54
C MET A 384 -27.51 -13.63 -8.83
N GLU A 385 -27.95 -14.84 -9.18
CA GLU A 385 -27.38 -16.08 -8.63
C GLU A 385 -25.87 -16.16 -8.88
N LEU A 386 -25.43 -15.94 -10.13
CA LEU A 386 -24.01 -15.94 -10.47
C LEU A 386 -23.23 -14.82 -9.77
N LEU A 387 -23.83 -13.63 -9.64
CA LEU A 387 -23.18 -12.52 -8.92
C LEU A 387 -22.96 -12.87 -7.44
N LEU A 388 -23.96 -13.47 -6.78
CA LEU A 388 -23.85 -13.87 -5.39
C LEU A 388 -22.79 -14.98 -5.19
N ASP A 389 -22.71 -15.94 -6.12
CA ASP A 389 -21.63 -16.93 -6.12
C ASP A 389 -20.25 -16.26 -6.22
N SER A 390 -20.10 -15.26 -7.11
CA SER A 390 -18.86 -14.50 -7.24
C SER A 390 -18.56 -13.65 -6.00
N VAL A 391 -19.57 -13.03 -5.37
CA VAL A 391 -19.40 -12.30 -4.11
C VAL A 391 -18.94 -13.23 -2.99
N CYS A 392 -19.46 -14.46 -2.90
CA CYS A 392 -18.97 -15.45 -1.94
C CYS A 392 -17.49 -15.75 -2.14
N ASN A 393 -17.06 -15.98 -3.39
CA ASN A 393 -15.64 -16.17 -3.68
C ASN A 393 -14.80 -14.95 -3.29
N TRP A 394 -15.29 -13.72 -3.52
CA TRP A 394 -14.57 -12.51 -3.13
C TRP A 394 -14.50 -12.30 -1.61
N LEU A 395 -15.52 -12.72 -0.86
CA LEU A 395 -15.50 -12.72 0.60
C LEU A 395 -14.48 -13.75 1.12
N ASP A 396 -14.53 -14.96 0.57
CA ASP A 396 -13.62 -16.06 0.92
C ASP A 396 -12.16 -15.71 0.57
N ASP A 397 -11.93 -15.03 -0.56
CA ASP A 397 -10.61 -14.56 -0.99
C ASP A 397 -10.15 -13.27 -0.27
N GLY A 398 -10.97 -12.71 0.62
CA GLY A 398 -10.64 -11.50 1.40
C GLY A 398 -10.52 -10.23 0.56
N TRP A 399 -11.31 -10.11 -0.52
CA TRP A 399 -11.34 -8.94 -1.39
C TRP A 399 -12.38 -7.91 -0.97
N VAL A 400 -13.48 -8.39 -0.40
CA VAL A 400 -14.66 -7.60 -0.03
C VAL A 400 -15.12 -8.00 1.36
N LEU A 401 -15.99 -7.19 1.95
CA LEU A 401 -16.63 -7.39 3.24
C LEU A 401 -18.12 -7.06 3.13
N LEU A 402 -18.92 -7.65 4.01
CA LEU A 402 -20.29 -7.19 4.28
C LEU A 402 -20.25 -6.33 5.55
N ASP A 403 -20.56 -5.04 5.40
CA ASP A 403 -20.66 -4.12 6.52
C ASP A 403 -22.12 -4.03 6.98
N GLU A 404 -22.39 -4.59 8.16
CA GLU A 404 -23.71 -4.59 8.79
C GLU A 404 -24.03 -3.26 9.52
N TYR A 405 -23.07 -2.33 9.63
CA TYR A 405 -23.22 -1.10 10.40
C TYR A 405 -23.45 0.12 9.51
N VAL A 406 -24.72 0.40 9.21
CA VAL A 406 -25.17 1.72 8.68
C VAL A 406 -26.29 2.32 9.51
#